data_AF-A0A561Q0I1-F1
#
_entry.id   AF-A0A561Q0I1-F1
#
_cell.length_a   1.000
_cell.length_b   1.000
_cell.length_c   1.000
_cell.angle_alpha   90.00
_cell.angle_beta   90.00
_cell.angle_gamma   90.00
#
_symmetry.space_group_name_H-M   'P 1'
#
loop_
_entity.id
_entity.type
_entity.pdbx_description
1 polymer ?
#
loop_
_entity_poly.entity_id
_entity_poly.type
_entity_poly.pdbx_seq_one_letter_code
_entity_poly.pdbx_strand_id
1 'polypeptide(L)' 'MTRFAMTETALIERLRSLKSKPEMTINLVDIFGPLAALNFSQDEAGAVLRALEQDGIISFTTGNRIRINKPLPA' A
#
# COMPACT_ATOMS: atom_id res chain seq x y z
N MET A 1 0.32 -8.96 17.99
CA MET A 1 0.30 -8.35 16.64
C MET A 1 1.66 -8.57 16.00
N THR A 2 1.72 -9.09 14.77
CA THR A 2 2.98 -9.23 14.03
C THR A 2 3.35 -7.89 13.40
N ARG A 3 4.65 -7.68 13.15
CA ARG A 3 5.14 -6.47 12.47
C ARG A 3 4.45 -6.25 11.12
N PHE A 4 4.21 -7.33 10.38
CA PHE A 4 3.45 -7.34 9.13
C PHE A 4 2.04 -6.74 9.28
N ALA A 5 1.26 -7.19 10.26
CA ALA A 5 -0.11 -6.70 10.47
C ALA A 5 -0.14 -5.20 10.85
N MET A 6 0.87 -4.71 11.58
CA MET A 6 1.00 -3.28 11.88
C MET A 6 1.31 -2.47 10.61
N THR A 7 2.22 -2.96 9.77
CA THR A 7 2.55 -2.32 8.49
C THR A 7 1.36 -2.34 7.54
N GLU A 8 0.61 -3.45 7.48
CA GLU A 8 -0.61 -3.59 6.69
C GLU A 8 -1.66 -2.55 7.09
N THR A 9 -1.93 -2.43 8.39
CA THR A 9 -2.87 -1.44 8.91
C THR A 9 -2.46 -0.02 8.52
N ALA A 10 -1.21 0.36 8.78
CA ALA A 10 -0.70 1.69 8.46
C ALA A 10 -0.72 1.97 6.94
N LEU A 11 -0.44 0.96 6.12
CA LEU A 11 -0.46 1.08 4.67
C LEU A 11 -1.89 1.25 4.13
N ILE A 12 -2.86 0.48 4.66
CA ILE A 12 -4.28 0.61 4.31
C ILE A 12 -4.80 1.99 4.72
N GLU A 13 -4.49 2.44 5.93
CA GLU A 13 -4.86 3.79 6.39
C GLU A 13 -4.27 4.88 5.48
N ARG A 14 -3.02 4.71 5.05
CA ARG A 14 -2.38 5.63 4.11
C ARG A 14 -3.09 5.66 2.76
N LEU A 15 -3.43 4.50 2.20
CA LEU A 15 -4.19 4.41 0.95
C LEU A 15 -5.58 5.05 1.10
N ARG A 16 -6.28 4.83 2.23
CA ARG A 16 -7.55 5.53 2.51
C ARG A 16 -7.40 7.05 2.58
N SER A 17 -6.33 7.54 3.21
CA SER A 17 -6.02 8.98 3.29
C SER A 17 -5.82 9.61 1.91
N LEU A 18 -5.26 8.86 0.96
CA LEU A 18 -5.10 9.28 -0.44
C LEU A 18 -6.42 9.27 -1.23
N LYS A 19 -7.55 8.95 -0.60
CA LYS A 19 -8.89 8.81 -1.22
C LYS A 19 -8.85 7.88 -2.44
N SER A 20 -8.05 6.83 -2.34
CA SER A 20 -7.82 5.89 -3.44
C SER A 20 -9.13 5.25 -3.88
N LYS A 21 -9.54 5.56 -5.10
CA LYS A 21 -10.68 4.91 -5.75
C LYS A 21 -10.19 3.69 -6.55
N PRO A 22 -11.07 2.71 -6.82
CA PRO A 22 -10.79 1.71 -7.83
C PRO A 22 -10.35 2.39 -9.14
N GLU A 23 -9.39 1.76 -9.82
CA GLU A 23 -8.69 2.21 -11.03
C GLU A 23 -7.76 3.43 -10.86
N MET A 24 -7.71 4.02 -9.66
CA MET A 24 -6.76 5.10 -9.38
C MET A 24 -5.33 4.55 -9.30
N THR A 25 -4.41 5.30 -9.89
CA THR A 25 -2.98 5.01 -9.84
C THR A 25 -2.31 5.90 -8.80
N ILE A 26 -1.45 5.32 -7.96
CA ILE A 26 -0.78 5.99 -6.83
C ILE A 26 0.72 5.76 -6.96
N ASN A 27 1.55 6.79 -6.76
CA ASN A 27 3.00 6.58 -6.73
C ASN A 27 3.41 5.91 -5.43
N LEU A 28 4.35 4.98 -5.52
CA LEU A 28 4.94 4.34 -4.35
C LEU A 28 5.63 5.36 -3.42
N VAL A 29 6.12 6.49 -3.95
CA VAL A 29 6.69 7.58 -3.14
C VAL A 29 5.67 8.18 -2.18
N ASP A 30 4.41 8.32 -2.63
CA ASP A 30 3.30 8.86 -1.82
C ASP A 30 2.88 7.91 -0.67
N ILE A 31 3.34 6.65 -0.75
CA ILE A 31 3.08 5.57 0.22
C ILE A 31 4.30 5.40 1.15
N PHE A 32 5.50 5.22 0.59
CA PHE A 32 6.71 4.94 1.35
C PHE A 32 7.19 6.10 2.21
N GLY A 33 7.05 7.35 1.76
CA GLY A 33 7.48 8.52 2.55
C GLY A 33 6.79 8.58 3.93
N PRO A 34 5.46 8.57 3.98
CA PRO A 34 4.70 8.54 5.24
C PRO A 34 4.92 7.28 6.08
N LEU A 35 5.08 6.11 5.46
CA LEU A 35 5.39 4.88 6.19
C LEU A 35 6.79 4.93 6.84
N ALA A 36 7.78 5.50 6.14
CA ALA A 36 9.10 5.72 6.70
C ALA A 36 9.07 6.68 7.90
N ALA A 37 8.24 7.73 7.85
CA ALA A 37 8.02 8.64 8.99
C ALA A 37 7.37 7.96 10.20
N LEU A 38 6.71 6.80 10.00
CA LEU A 38 6.14 5.95 11.05
C LEU A 38 7.10 4.80 11.44
N ASN A 39 8.39 4.89 11.08
CA ASN A 39 9.41 3.87 11.30
C ASN A 39 9.13 2.51 10.61
N PHE A 40 8.38 2.49 9.50
CA PHE A 40 8.27 1.30 8.65
C PHE A 40 9.31 1.35 7.52
N SER A 41 9.97 0.23 7.27
CA SER A 41 10.92 0.10 6.16
C SER A 41 10.21 -0.10 4.82
N GLN A 42 10.93 0.19 3.74
CA GLN A 42 10.43 -0.10 2.39
C GLN A 42 10.24 -1.59 2.15
N ASP A 43 11.08 -2.46 2.74
CA ASP A 43 10.93 -3.91 2.65
C ASP A 43 9.65 -4.40 3.32
N GLU A 44 9.34 -3.89 4.53
CA GLU A 44 8.09 -4.20 5.23
C GLU A 44 6.88 -3.76 4.41
N ALA A 45 6.88 -2.51 3.93
CA ALA A 45 5.81 -1.99 3.11
C ALA A 45 5.70 -2.73 1.75
N GLY A 46 6.82 -3.10 1.15
CA GLY A 46 6.89 -3.89 -0.07
C GLY A 46 6.34 -5.30 0.08
N ALA A 47 6.59 -5.95 1.22
CA ALA A 47 6.00 -7.25 1.54
C ALA A 47 4.47 -7.19 1.61
N VAL A 48 3.93 -6.16 2.26
CA VAL A 48 2.47 -5.93 2.34
C VAL A 48 1.89 -5.62 0.95
N LEU A 49 2.53 -4.74 0.18
CA LEU A 49 2.05 -4.41 -1.18
C LEU A 49 2.02 -5.64 -2.09
N ARG A 50 3.01 -6.53 -1.99
CA ARG A 50 3.00 -7.80 -2.72
C ARG A 50 1.86 -8.72 -2.28
N ALA A 51 1.55 -8.79 -0.99
CA ALA A 51 0.41 -9.57 -0.51
C ALA A 51 -0.92 -9.02 -1.09
N LEU A 52 -1.10 -7.69 -1.07
CA LEU A 52 -2.28 -7.05 -1.66
C LEU A 52 -2.37 -7.26 -3.18
N GLU A 53 -1.23 -7.35 -3.87
CA GLU A 53 -1.20 -7.71 -5.29
C GLU A 53 -1.60 -9.17 -5.53
N GLN A 54 -1.12 -10.10 -4.69
CA GLN A 54 -1.50 -11.52 -4.77
C GLN A 54 -3.01 -11.72 -4.57
N ASP A 55 -3.62 -10.93 -3.68
CA ASP A 55 -5.09 -10.92 -3.47
C ASP A 55 -5.86 -10.22 -4.63
N GLY A 56 -5.12 -9.63 -5.57
CA GLY A 56 -5.65 -8.85 -6.69
C GLY A 56 -6.34 -7.57 -6.25
N ILE A 57 -6.03 -7.06 -5.05
CA ILE A 57 -6.55 -5.79 -4.53
C ILE A 57 -5.85 -4.64 -5.23
N ILE A 58 -4.54 -4.78 -5.47
CA ILE A 58 -3.73 -3.82 -6.22
C ILE A 58 -3.01 -4.51 -7.39
N SER A 59 -2.41 -3.72 -8.27
CA SER A 59 -1.41 -4.18 -9.23
C SER A 59 -0.27 -3.18 -9.33
N PHE A 60 0.96 -3.67 -9.40
CA PHE A 60 2.08 -2.81 -9.80
C PHE A 60 1.96 -2.42 -11.27
N THR A 61 2.23 -1.16 -11.54
CA THR A 61 2.20 -0.55 -12.87
C THR A 61 3.53 0.15 -13.13
N THR A 62 3.75 0.58 -14.37
CA THR A 62 5.00 1.24 -14.77
C THR A 62 5.24 2.54 -14.00
N GLY A 63 6.52 2.87 -13.77
CA GLY A 63 6.92 4.12 -13.13
C GLY A 63 6.74 4.14 -11.61
N ASN A 64 7.00 3.02 -10.91
CA ASN A 64 6.90 2.90 -9.46
C ASN A 64 5.51 3.29 -8.93
N ARG A 65 4.47 2.75 -9.56
CA ARG A 65 3.07 3.05 -9.26
C ARG A 65 2.27 1.80 -8.98
N ILE A 66 1.25 1.93 -8.15
CA ILE A 66 0.26 0.88 -7.95
C ILE A 66 -1.11 1.37 -8.45
N ARG A 67 -1.89 0.45 -9.02
CA ARG A 67 -3.31 0.66 -9.33
C ARG A 67 -4.14 -0.08 -8.29
N ILE A 68 -5.18 0.56 -7.76
CA ILE A 68 -6.18 -0.11 -6.93
C ILE A 68 -7.19 -0.80 -7.86
N ASN A 69 -7.32 -2.12 -7.78
CA ASN A 69 -8.27 -2.87 -8.62
C ASN A 69 -9.56 -3.21 -7.87
N LYS A 70 -9.47 -3.42 -6.55
CA LYS A 70 -10.60 -3.74 -5.68
C LYS A 70 -10.66 -2.76 -4.49
N PRO A 71 -11.81 -2.65 -3.81
CA PRO A 71 -11.90 -1.92 -2.56
C PRO A 71 -10.85 -2.42 -1.56
N LEU A 72 -10.24 -1.49 -0.84
CA LEU A 72 -9.28 -1.83 0.21
C LEU A 72 -10.00 -2.60 1.34
N PRO A 73 -9.36 -3.61 1.93
CA PRO A 73 -9.93 -4.36 3.05
C PRO A 73 -10.20 -3.43 4.25
N ALA A 74 -11.17 -3.84 5.08
CA ALA A 74 -11.72 -3.10 6.21
C ALA A 74 -10.75 -3.04 7.41
#